data_AF-A0A1L3ZDN2-F1
#
_entry.id   AF-A0A1L3ZDN2-F1
#
_cell.length_a   1.000
_cell.length_b   1.000
_cell.length_c   1.000
_cell.angle_alpha   90.00
_cell.angle_beta   90.00
_cell.angle_gamma   90.00
#
_symmetry.space_group_name_H-M   'P 1'
#
loop_
_entity.id
_entity.type
_entity.pdbx_description
1 polymer ?
#
loop_
_entity_poly.entity_id
_entity_poly.type
_entity_poly.pdbx_seq_one_letter_code
_entity_poly.pdbx_strand_id
1 'polypeptide(L)' 'MFENLLEMQERGARDRASGRSLADNPMSKPDILPIADFQEWYSMFEAWRFGWSIEDAMAGHINMPRDSGTLAQTYTRTV' A
#
# COMPACT_ATOMS: atom_id res chain seq x y z
N MET A 1 5.04 -22.22 6.05
CA MET A 1 5.95 -21.44 6.90
C MET A 1 5.45 -20.02 6.83
N PHE A 2 5.02 -19.44 7.95
CA PHE A 2 4.56 -18.05 7.95
C PHE A 2 5.75 -17.14 7.66
N GLU A 3 5.57 -16.21 6.74
CA GLU A 3 6.53 -15.14 6.45
C GLU A 3 6.72 -14.31 7.74
N ASN A 4 7.91 -13.76 8.00
CA ASN A 4 8.04 -12.77 9.07
C ASN A 4 7.40 -11.43 8.64
N LEU A 5 7.15 -10.51 9.58
CA LEU A 5 6.46 -9.24 9.26
C LEU A 5 7.17 -8.42 8.18
N LEU A 6 8.50 -8.44 8.13
CA LEU A 6 9.27 -7.74 7.10
C LEU A 6 9.07 -8.40 5.73
N GLU A 7 9.15 -9.72 5.65
CA GLU A 7 8.87 -10.46 4.41
C GLU A 7 7.46 -10.18 3.90
N MET A 8 6.49 -10.10 4.81
CA MET A 8 5.09 -9.80 4.46
C MET A 8 4.93 -8.36 3.94
N GLN A 9 5.66 -7.41 4.53
CA GLN A 9 5.74 -6.04 4.03
C GLN A 9 6.38 -5.98 2.64
N GLU A 10 7.54 -6.60 2.44
CA GLU A 10 8.22 -6.65 1.13
C GLU A 10 7.35 -7.32 0.06
N ARG A 11 6.58 -8.33 0.46
CA ARG A 11 5.61 -9.00 -0.40
C ARG A 11 4.46 -8.06 -0.79
N GLY A 12 3.96 -7.25 0.13
CA GLY A 12 2.97 -6.21 -0.15
C GLY A 12 3.42 -5.23 -1.24
N ALA A 13 4.67 -4.75 -1.11
CA ALA A 13 5.27 -3.86 -2.11
C ALA A 13 5.39 -4.55 -3.48
N ARG A 14 5.94 -5.78 -3.54
CA ARG A 14 6.04 -6.55 -4.79
C ARG A 14 4.68 -6.83 -5.45
N ASP A 15 3.67 -7.15 -4.64
CA ASP A 15 2.32 -7.43 -5.14
C ASP A 15 1.72 -6.16 -5.79
N ARG A 16 1.86 -5.00 -5.15
CA ARG A 16 1.42 -3.72 -5.74
C ARG A 16 2.16 -3.37 -7.02
N ALA A 17 3.50 -3.54 -7.03
CA ALA A 17 4.33 -3.31 -8.21
C ALA A 17 3.93 -4.24 -9.38
N SER A 18 3.42 -5.43 -9.06
CA SER A 18 2.90 -6.41 -10.02
C SER A 18 1.44 -6.15 -10.43
N GLY A 19 0.83 -5.05 -9.98
CA GLY A 19 -0.55 -4.66 -10.34
C GLY A 19 -1.64 -5.36 -9.53
N ARG A 20 -1.31 -6.05 -8.43
CA ARG A 20 -2.33 -6.65 -7.57
C ARG A 20 -3.08 -5.59 -6.76
N SER A 21 -4.37 -5.83 -6.60
CA SER A 21 -5.26 -4.96 -5.85
C SER A 21 -5.07 -5.15 -4.34
N LEU A 22 -5.55 -4.19 -3.55
CA LEU A 22 -5.54 -4.30 -2.10
C LEU A 22 -6.37 -5.49 -1.57
N ALA A 23 -7.36 -5.95 -2.35
CA ALA A 23 -8.19 -7.12 -2.04
C ALA A 23 -7.42 -8.45 -2.18
N ASP A 24 -6.27 -8.44 -2.86
CA ASP A 24 -5.43 -9.64 -3.07
C ASP A 24 -4.53 -9.97 -1.87
N ASN A 25 -4.72 -9.29 -0.73
CA ASN A 25 -4.00 -9.59 0.50
C ASN A 25 -4.17 -11.09 0.85
N PRO A 26 -3.09 -11.87 0.99
CA PRO A 26 -3.17 -13.29 1.31
C PRO A 26 -3.98 -13.59 2.56
N MET A 27 -3.89 -12.70 3.56
CA MET A 27 -4.58 -12.88 4.84
C MET A 27 -6.10 -12.74 4.69
N SER A 28 -6.59 -12.14 3.59
CA SER A 28 -8.03 -12.04 3.31
C SER A 28 -8.65 -13.31 2.71
N LYS A 29 -7.84 -14.35 2.43
CA LYS A 29 -8.34 -15.60 1.86
C LYS A 29 -9.04 -16.45 2.93
N PRO A 30 -10.17 -17.11 2.61
CA PRO A 30 -10.92 -17.93 3.56
C PRO A 30 -10.09 -19.13 4.09
N ASP A 31 -9.13 -19.60 3.31
CA ASP A 31 -8.22 -20.69 3.70
C ASP A 31 -7.10 -20.22 4.66
N ILE A 32 -6.95 -18.91 4.83
CA ILE A 32 -5.98 -18.23 5.71
C ILE A 32 -6.76 -17.53 6.84
N LEU A 33 -7.84 -18.14 7.34
CA LEU A 33 -8.49 -17.67 8.57
C LEU A 33 -7.50 -17.73 9.75
N PRO A 34 -7.66 -16.91 10.81
CA PRO A 34 -6.84 -17.00 12.00
C PRO A 34 -7.15 -18.33 12.72
N ILE A 35 -6.42 -19.39 12.38
CA ILE A 35 -6.69 -20.73 12.92
C ILE A 35 -6.15 -20.88 14.36
N ALA A 36 -5.26 -19.99 14.83
CA ALA A 36 -4.67 -20.10 16.17
C ALA A 36 -4.45 -18.75 16.90
N ASP A 37 -4.02 -17.70 16.20
CA ASP A 37 -3.72 -16.40 16.80
C ASP A 37 -4.20 -15.24 15.90
N PHE A 38 -5.20 -14.49 16.39
CA PHE A 38 -5.74 -13.33 15.69
C PHE A 38 -4.75 -12.17 15.63
N GLN A 39 -3.92 -11.99 16.65
CA GLN A 39 -2.94 -10.90 16.70
C GLN A 39 -1.84 -11.13 15.67
N GLU A 40 -1.31 -12.36 15.59
CA GLU A 40 -0.33 -12.73 14.58
C GLU A 40 -0.92 -12.56 13.17
N TRP A 41 -2.11 -13.09 12.93
CA TRP A 41 -2.82 -12.93 11.66
C TRP A 41 -3.01 -11.47 11.27
N TYR A 42 -3.46 -10.63 12.21
CA TYR A 42 -3.70 -9.20 11.96
C TYR A 42 -2.40 -8.44 11.70
N SER A 43 -1.32 -8.80 12.40
CA SER A 43 -0.01 -8.19 12.19
C SER A 43 0.51 -8.47 10.78
N MET A 44 0.31 -9.70 10.28
CA MET A 44 0.64 -10.06 8.90
C MET A 44 -0.24 -9.36 7.87
N PHE A 45 -1.54 -9.24 8.16
CA PHE A 45 -2.49 -8.51 7.32
C PHE A 45 -2.06 -7.03 7.16
N GLU A 46 -1.72 -6.38 8.27
CA GLU A 46 -1.29 -4.98 8.29
C GLU A 46 0.09 -4.79 7.65
N ALA A 47 1.06 -5.68 7.91
CA ALA A 47 2.39 -5.61 7.32
C ALA A 47 2.32 -5.61 5.78
N TRP A 48 1.53 -6.51 5.19
CA TRP A 48 1.33 -6.54 3.74
C TRP A 48 0.69 -5.26 3.22
N ARG A 49 -0.38 -4.76 3.88
CA ARG A 49 -1.05 -3.52 3.48
C ARG A 49 -0.12 -2.32 3.55
N PHE A 50 0.75 -2.27 4.56
CA PHE A 50 1.73 -1.22 4.71
C PHE A 50 2.69 -1.18 3.51
N GLY A 51 3.31 -2.31 3.17
CA GLY A 51 4.19 -2.41 2.00
C GLY A 51 3.48 -2.07 0.69
N TRP A 52 2.24 -2.55 0.51
CA TRP A 52 1.40 -2.22 -0.64
C TRP A 52 1.17 -0.71 -0.76
N SER A 53 0.85 -0.04 0.37
CA SER A 53 0.53 1.39 0.39
C SER A 53 1.73 2.29 0.06
N ILE A 54 2.94 1.88 0.46
CA ILE A 54 4.16 2.60 0.12
C ILE A 54 4.34 2.57 -1.40
N GLU A 55 4.26 1.39 -2.01
CA GLU A 55 4.44 1.24 -3.45
C GLU A 55 3.35 1.99 -4.24
N ASP A 56 2.10 1.98 -3.77
CA ASP A 56 1.01 2.71 -4.40
C ASP A 56 1.25 4.23 -4.39
N ALA A 57 1.71 4.77 -3.26
CA ALA A 57 2.06 6.18 -3.15
C ALA A 57 3.24 6.56 -4.07
N MET A 58 4.24 5.69 -4.20
CA MET A 58 5.40 5.90 -5.07
C MET A 58 5.02 5.80 -6.56
N ALA A 59 4.13 4.89 -6.93
CA ALA A 59 3.63 4.75 -8.30
C ALA A 59 2.86 6.00 -8.77
N GLY A 60 2.16 6.68 -7.86
CA GLY A 60 1.53 7.98 -8.12
C GLY A 60 2.54 9.09 -8.42
N HIS A 61 3.74 9.04 -7.80
CA HIS A 61 4.80 10.02 -8.01
C HIS A 61 5.51 9.87 -9.37
N ILE A 62 5.59 8.64 -9.90
CA ILE A 62 6.22 8.37 -11.22
C ILE A 62 5.31 8.80 -12.38
N ASN A 63 3.98 8.77 -12.19
CA ASN A 63 3.00 9.18 -13.21
C ASN A 63 2.62 10.66 -13.15
N MET A 64 3.25 11.45 -12.27
CA MET A 64 3.06 12.90 -12.26
C MET A 64 3.78 13.49 -13.48
N PRO A 65 3.10 14.21 -14.40
CA PRO A 65 3.78 14.91 -15.46
C PRO A 65 4.76 15.89 -14.81
N ARG A 66 6.01 15.89 -15.27
CA ARG A 66 7.06 16.82 -14.84
C ARG A 66 6.80 18.26 -15.30
N ASP A 67 5.54 18.68 -15.36
CA ASP A 67 5.09 20.02 -15.69
C ASP A 67 4.08 20.45 -14.61
N SER A 68 4.60 20.83 -13.46
CA SER A 68 3.89 21.72 -12.54
C SER A 68 4.85 22.82 -12.09
N GLY A 69 5.53 23.40 -13.08
CA GLY A 69 5.92 24.79 -12.99
C GLY A 69 4.67 25.66 -13.14
N THR A 70 4.53 26.61 -12.22
CA THR A 70 3.62 27.77 -12.30
C THR A 70 2.12 27.48 -12.22
N LEU A 71 1.56 27.49 -11.01
CA LEU A 71 0.39 28.32 -10.68
C LEU A 71 0.43 28.65 -9.18
N ALA A 72 1.24 29.65 -8.83
CA ALA A 72 1.00 30.37 -7.59
C ALA A 72 -0.40 30.97 -7.69
N GLN A 73 -1.34 30.45 -6.90
CA GLN A 73 -2.66 31.05 -6.74
C GLN A 73 -2.48 32.43 -6.09
N THR A 74 -2.30 33.46 -6.90
CA THR A 74 -2.51 34.84 -6.47
C THR A 74 -4.02 35.04 -6.36
N TYR A 75 -4.54 34.84 -5.15
CA TYR A 75 -5.88 35.26 -4.80
C TYR A 75 -6.00 36.78 -4.98
N THR A 76 -6.70 37.22 -6.02
CA THR A 76 -7.10 38.62 -6.15
C THR A 76 -8.22 38.88 -5.13
N ARG A 77 -7.86 39.48 -4.00
CA ARG A 77 -8.82 40.01 -3.04
C ARG A 77 -9.39 41.32 -3.59
N THR A 78 -10.64 41.29 -4.04
CA THR A 78 -11.42 42.49 -4.35
C THR A 78 -11.80 43.19 -3.05
N VAL A 79 -11.50 44.49 -2.94
CA VAL A 79 -12.20 45.47 -2.10
C VAL A 79 -12.47 46.71 -2.93
#